data_AF-A0A2V0NT59-F1
#
_entry.id   AF-A0A2V0NT59-F1
#
_cell.length_a   1.000
_cell.length_b   1.000
_cell.length_c   1.000
_cell.angle_alpha   90.00
_cell.angle_beta   90.00
_cell.angle_gamma   90.00
#
_symmetry.space_group_name_H-M   'P 1'
#
loop_
_entity.id
_entity.type
_entity.pdbx_description
1 polymer ?
#
loop_
_entity_poly.entity_id
_entity_poly.type
_entity_poly.pdbx_seq_one_letter_code
_entity_poly.pdbx_strand_id
1 'polypeptide(L)'
;MHPALILLLRWVCGFEIVFFVKVLSAYALAVRLLRRLLRLPRLDQPRPAKFRRAAADGAEAGAAELEVLHVPNEPASGTDSLAWNLVRPHLRAHGRGALSVTTMWNPEYFHMVVPGVGSLAYVVYTAYYRTIVVAVSDPLSAEADWPEMAATFLRAFPHAMFTHVSPEFAQILKDAHAFSINDIGGETTVDVKRFAYGRRTRTIKNGARDARAAGVKVREVAGEDFGDALRAELADIAGVWMSTKAVNETELRVFVRAGNYNHMQVREGVRLFVASTPSGGPAKRGARAASAAPARGQASGSEDGSTDGQPADVTITIDGEPAGARPERTIDGFVLLDPMFKGGRVTGYVISLNRARPEAHSGTLKLLYEEVMATIKREGGEELAFGLAPFFNLQKDRFCGVWWTEMTFRYFYHVGNVLYDFQNLAFSKARYGGGLEGDTYHDPAVRMSHVYMASRAHWFPGVVSLDLYVFLMLTGFVGSVTGMYRKLLFGARKCDAPKVNDGTSLAGAASAASALSSTLSGALSTQLSTQLSGALSTQLSAQLSAQLSAQASGGLGERKAPRAKGAAKGAAKGAPQTKADVKAAPAGLGATPVLVATA
;
A
#
# COMPACT_ATOMS: atom_id res chain seq x y z
N MET A 1 26.23 -6.88 12.21
CA MET A 1 26.49 -7.61 10.93
C MET A 1 27.64 -6.93 10.21
N HIS A 2 28.56 -7.71 9.63
CA HIS A 2 29.72 -7.19 8.89
C HIS A 2 29.28 -6.45 7.61
N PRO A 3 29.87 -5.30 7.22
CA PRO A 3 29.47 -4.53 6.04
C PRO A 3 29.47 -5.33 4.73
N ALA A 4 30.43 -6.25 4.58
CA ALA A 4 30.53 -7.15 3.42
C ALA A 4 29.35 -8.14 3.35
N LEU A 5 28.83 -8.60 4.49
CA LEU A 5 27.67 -9.50 4.55
C LEU A 5 26.39 -8.75 4.16
N ILE A 6 26.28 -7.47 4.51
CA ILE A 6 25.15 -6.60 4.12
C ILE A 6 25.17 -6.36 2.61
N LEU A 7 26.36 -6.13 2.02
CA LEU A 7 26.53 -5.98 0.57
C LEU A 7 26.21 -7.28 -0.19
N LEU A 8 26.67 -8.43 0.31
CA LEU A 8 26.36 -9.73 -0.25
C LEU A 8 24.86 -10.03 -0.18
N LEU A 9 24.22 -9.79 0.97
CA LEU A 9 22.76 -9.94 1.13
C LEU A 9 21.99 -8.99 0.23
N ARG A 10 22.45 -7.74 0.06
CA ARG A 10 21.84 -6.79 -0.90
C ARG A 10 21.92 -7.31 -2.34
N TRP A 11 23.03 -7.91 -2.72
CA TRP A 11 23.24 -8.39 -4.09
C TRP A 11 22.48 -9.70 -4.37
N VAL A 12 22.60 -10.68 -3.47
CA VAL A 12 21.93 -11.99 -3.58
C VAL A 12 20.42 -11.83 -3.49
N CYS A 13 19.90 -11.12 -2.48
CA CYS A 13 18.46 -10.90 -2.36
C CYS A 13 17.93 -10.04 -3.52
N GLY A 14 18.67 -9.03 -3.98
CA GLY A 14 18.26 -8.20 -5.11
C GLY A 14 18.13 -8.98 -6.42
N PHE A 15 19.14 -9.79 -6.75
CA PHE A 15 19.14 -10.62 -7.97
C PHE A 15 18.08 -11.71 -7.90
N GLU A 16 17.97 -12.42 -6.78
CA GLU A 16 16.94 -13.46 -6.60
C GLU A 16 15.53 -12.88 -6.67
N ILE A 17 15.25 -11.74 -6.04
CA ILE A 17 13.93 -11.11 -6.13
C ILE A 17 13.60 -10.75 -7.59
N VAL A 18 14.56 -10.19 -8.35
CA VAL A 18 14.34 -9.82 -9.76
C VAL A 18 14.06 -11.06 -10.61
N PHE A 19 14.89 -12.09 -10.49
CA PHE A 19 14.75 -13.33 -11.24
C PHE A 19 13.43 -14.01 -10.90
N PHE A 20 13.14 -14.15 -9.61
CA PHE A 20 11.98 -14.85 -9.10
C PHE A 20 10.67 -14.14 -9.46
N VAL A 21 10.61 -12.81 -9.32
CA VAL A 21 9.45 -12.03 -9.78
C VAL A 21 9.27 -12.19 -11.29
N LYS A 22 10.32 -12.11 -12.11
CA LYS A 22 10.19 -12.28 -13.57
C LYS A 22 9.69 -13.67 -13.95
N VAL A 23 10.22 -14.73 -13.34
CA VAL A 23 9.79 -16.12 -13.59
C VAL A 23 8.33 -16.30 -13.19
N LEU A 24 7.93 -15.86 -12.00
CA LEU A 24 6.55 -15.96 -11.56
C LEU A 24 5.60 -15.08 -12.38
N SER A 25 6.05 -13.92 -12.85
CA SER A 25 5.28 -13.05 -13.75
C SER A 25 5.02 -13.71 -15.10
N ALA A 26 6.03 -14.37 -15.67
CA ALA A 26 5.90 -15.13 -16.92
C ALA A 26 4.93 -16.30 -16.75
N TYR A 27 5.02 -17.02 -15.61
CA TYR A 27 4.05 -18.05 -15.25
C TYR A 27 2.63 -17.48 -15.10
N ALA A 28 2.45 -16.37 -14.39
CA ALA A 28 1.16 -15.70 -14.22
C ALA A 28 0.57 -15.24 -15.57
N LEU A 29 1.41 -14.73 -16.48
CA LEU A 29 1.01 -14.38 -17.84
C LEU A 29 0.54 -15.60 -18.63
N ALA A 30 1.29 -16.71 -18.59
CA ALA A 30 0.92 -17.95 -19.27
C ALA A 30 -0.43 -18.48 -18.75
N VAL A 31 -0.64 -18.49 -17.43
CA VAL A 31 -1.92 -18.86 -16.81
C VAL A 31 -3.04 -17.92 -17.25
N ARG A 32 -2.79 -16.61 -17.31
CA ARG A 32 -3.80 -15.62 -17.74
C ARG A 32 -4.18 -15.80 -19.21
N LEU A 33 -3.21 -16.07 -20.09
CA LEU A 33 -3.46 -16.36 -21.50
C LEU A 33 -4.26 -17.66 -21.65
N LEU A 34 -3.88 -18.70 -20.92
CA LEU A 34 -4.63 -19.96 -20.91
C LEU A 34 -6.07 -19.77 -20.43
N ARG A 35 -6.30 -19.01 -19.35
CA ARG A 35 -7.65 -18.68 -18.88
C ARG A 35 -8.46 -17.90 -19.91
N ARG A 36 -7.85 -16.98 -20.65
CA ARG A 36 -8.50 -16.25 -21.75
C ARG A 36 -8.88 -17.18 -22.88
N LEU A 37 -7.98 -18.08 -23.29
CA LEU A 37 -8.24 -19.10 -24.30
C LEU A 37 -9.41 -20.01 -23.89
N LEU A 38 -9.46 -20.38 -22.60
CA LEU A 38 -10.53 -21.18 -22.00
C LEU A 38 -11.80 -20.38 -21.63
N ARG A 39 -11.85 -19.08 -21.93
CA ARG A 39 -12.97 -18.17 -21.57
C ARG A 39 -13.38 -18.24 -20.09
N LEU A 40 -12.42 -18.48 -19.20
CA LEU A 40 -12.68 -18.55 -17.77
C LEU A 40 -12.96 -17.15 -17.20
N PRO A 41 -13.84 -17.03 -16.17
CA PRO A 41 -14.13 -15.76 -15.52
C PRO A 41 -12.87 -15.06 -15.02
N ARG A 42 -12.91 -13.73 -15.06
CA ARG A 42 -11.82 -12.91 -14.51
C ARG A 42 -11.76 -13.08 -12.98
N LEU A 43 -10.56 -12.95 -12.43
CA LEU A 43 -10.31 -13.15 -11.00
C LEU A 43 -10.71 -11.93 -10.14
N ASP A 44 -10.86 -10.76 -10.75
CA ASP A 44 -11.24 -9.49 -10.13
C ASP A 44 -12.76 -9.31 -10.00
N GLN A 45 -13.56 -10.08 -10.74
CA GLN A 45 -15.00 -10.00 -10.65
C GLN A 45 -15.53 -10.88 -9.51
N PRO A 46 -16.41 -10.33 -8.64
CA PRO A 46 -17.03 -11.12 -7.59
C PRO A 46 -17.87 -12.23 -8.22
N ARG A 47 -17.71 -13.45 -7.70
CA ARG A 47 -18.65 -14.53 -8.03
C ARG A 47 -19.93 -14.29 -7.23
N PRO A 48 -21.11 -14.64 -7.79
CA PRO A 48 -22.36 -14.60 -7.04
C PRO A 48 -22.20 -15.35 -5.72
N ALA A 49 -22.47 -14.67 -4.62
CA ALA A 49 -22.44 -15.24 -3.28
C ALA A 49 -23.76 -14.89 -2.59
N LYS A 50 -24.23 -15.82 -1.77
CA LYS A 50 -25.34 -15.59 -0.84
C LYS A 50 -24.80 -15.74 0.57
N PHE A 51 -25.30 -14.93 1.48
CA PHE A 51 -24.97 -14.99 2.89
C PHE A 51 -25.98 -15.89 3.61
N ARG A 52 -25.52 -16.81 4.46
CA ARG A 52 -26.40 -17.69 5.25
C ARG A 52 -26.40 -17.27 6.70
N ARG A 53 -27.46 -16.60 7.15
CA ARG A 53 -27.59 -16.27 8.57
C ARG A 53 -28.15 -17.48 9.32
N ALA A 54 -27.45 -17.94 10.34
CA ALA A 54 -28.01 -18.90 11.28
C ALA A 54 -29.24 -18.27 11.95
N ALA A 55 -30.32 -19.03 12.11
CA ALA A 55 -31.47 -18.58 12.88
C ALA A 55 -31.00 -18.27 14.31
N ALA A 56 -31.43 -17.14 14.87
CA ALA A 56 -31.22 -16.88 16.28
C ALA A 56 -31.92 -17.99 17.09
N ASP A 57 -31.27 -18.48 18.15
CA ASP A 57 -31.75 -19.59 18.96
C ASP A 57 -33.23 -19.38 19.34
N GLY A 58 -34.09 -20.27 18.85
CA GLY A 58 -35.54 -20.28 19.13
C GLY A 58 -36.47 -20.00 17.95
N ALA A 59 -35.97 -19.62 16.77
CA ALA A 59 -36.82 -19.52 15.57
C ALA A 59 -36.69 -20.78 14.70
N GLU A 60 -37.70 -21.66 14.73
CA GLU A 60 -37.91 -22.66 13.67
C GLU A 60 -38.24 -21.93 12.35
N ALA A 61 -37.22 -21.50 11.61
CA ALA A 61 -37.32 -21.11 10.21
C ALA A 61 -35.92 -21.12 9.58
N GLY A 62 -35.79 -21.76 8.41
CA GLY A 62 -34.51 -21.99 7.73
C GLY A 62 -33.64 -20.75 7.54
N ALA A 63 -32.32 -20.95 7.50
CA ALA A 63 -31.34 -19.89 7.28
C ALA A 63 -31.74 -19.01 6.09
N ALA A 64 -32.08 -17.74 6.34
CA ALA A 64 -32.41 -16.80 5.28
C ALA A 64 -31.16 -16.57 4.43
N GLU A 65 -31.26 -16.88 3.13
CA GLU A 65 -30.22 -16.53 2.16
C GLU A 65 -30.36 -15.07 1.75
N LEU A 66 -29.41 -14.24 2.16
CA LEU A 66 -29.37 -12.81 1.82
C LEU A 66 -28.48 -12.58 0.59
N GLU A 67 -28.88 -11.62 -0.23
CA GLU A 67 -28.08 -11.16 -1.37
C GLU A 67 -26.85 -10.39 -0.89
N VAL A 68 -25.72 -10.61 -1.58
CA VAL A 68 -24.44 -9.96 -1.31
C VAL A 68 -24.16 -8.93 -2.40
N LEU A 69 -23.88 -7.69 -1.99
CA LEU A 69 -23.55 -6.60 -2.88
C LEU A 69 -22.05 -6.32 -2.82
N HIS A 70 -21.42 -6.03 -3.96
CA HIS A 70 -20.04 -5.57 -4.03
C HIS A 70 -20.03 -4.15 -4.61
N VAL A 71 -19.81 -3.16 -3.75
CA VAL A 71 -19.98 -1.75 -4.11
C VAL A 71 -18.61 -1.05 -4.08
N PRO A 72 -18.18 -0.42 -5.20
CA PRO A 72 -16.97 0.40 -5.20
C PRO A 72 -17.15 1.64 -4.34
N ASN A 73 -16.07 2.12 -3.75
CA ASN A 73 -16.10 3.38 -3.04
C ASN A 73 -16.00 4.57 -4.01
N GLU A 74 -16.75 5.64 -3.71
CA GLU A 74 -16.82 6.86 -4.53
C GLU A 74 -16.50 8.10 -3.69
N PRO A 75 -15.21 8.40 -3.44
CA PRO A 75 -14.82 9.46 -2.51
C PRO A 75 -15.30 10.86 -2.90
N ALA A 76 -15.45 11.13 -4.21
CA ALA A 76 -15.95 12.40 -4.73
C ALA A 76 -17.42 12.66 -4.33
N SER A 77 -18.23 11.60 -4.33
CA SER A 77 -19.63 11.63 -3.84
C SER A 77 -19.69 11.68 -2.31
N GLY A 78 -18.58 11.36 -1.61
CA GLY A 78 -18.47 11.47 -0.16
C GLY A 78 -19.59 10.74 0.58
N THR A 79 -20.30 11.48 1.42
CA THR A 79 -21.44 10.96 2.22
C THR A 79 -22.69 10.69 1.41
N ASP A 80 -22.73 11.06 0.13
CA ASP A 80 -23.87 10.83 -0.76
C ASP A 80 -23.68 9.56 -1.60
N SER A 81 -22.52 8.89 -1.49
CA SER A 81 -22.23 7.66 -2.23
C SER A 81 -23.10 6.48 -1.78
N LEU A 82 -23.38 5.56 -2.71
CA LEU A 82 -24.09 4.30 -2.41
C LEU A 82 -23.34 3.49 -1.35
N ALA A 83 -22.01 3.39 -1.47
CA ALA A 83 -21.16 2.70 -0.50
C ALA A 83 -21.34 3.29 0.91
N TRP A 84 -21.32 4.62 1.05
CA TRP A 84 -21.53 5.28 2.34
C TRP A 84 -22.92 4.96 2.92
N ASN A 85 -23.97 5.10 2.13
CA ASN A 85 -25.34 4.87 2.60
C ASN A 85 -25.55 3.45 3.12
N LEU A 86 -24.94 2.45 2.46
CA LEU A 86 -25.03 1.05 2.87
C LEU A 86 -24.12 0.71 4.07
N VAL A 87 -22.92 1.29 4.14
CA VAL A 87 -21.91 0.91 5.14
C VAL A 87 -22.00 1.74 6.42
N ARG A 88 -22.42 3.00 6.36
CA ARG A 88 -22.47 3.93 7.51
C ARG A 88 -23.18 3.36 8.75
N PRO A 89 -24.34 2.68 8.66
CA PRO A 89 -24.99 2.11 9.86
C PRO A 89 -24.08 1.09 10.56
N HIS A 90 -23.43 0.24 9.77
CA HIS A 90 -22.51 -0.79 10.27
C HIS A 90 -21.20 -0.19 10.79
N LEU A 91 -20.66 0.82 10.11
CA LEU A 91 -19.51 1.59 10.56
C LEU A 91 -19.77 2.25 11.91
N ARG A 92 -20.93 2.89 12.10
CA ARG A 92 -21.30 3.49 13.40
C ARG A 92 -21.49 2.45 14.50
N ALA A 93 -21.97 1.26 14.18
CA ALA A 93 -22.18 0.20 15.17
C ALA A 93 -20.85 -0.50 15.56
N HIS A 94 -19.99 -0.79 14.57
CA HIS A 94 -18.88 -1.73 14.69
C HIS A 94 -17.49 -1.17 14.30
N GLY A 95 -17.40 0.07 13.80
CA GLY A 95 -16.19 0.70 13.28
C GLY A 95 -15.19 1.15 14.34
N ARG A 96 -14.63 0.19 15.09
CA ARG A 96 -13.68 0.42 16.18
C ARG A 96 -12.22 0.49 15.71
N GLY A 97 -11.91 0.03 14.50
CA GLY A 97 -10.54 -0.10 14.00
C GLY A 97 -9.98 1.21 13.45
N ALA A 98 -8.66 1.36 13.48
CA ALA A 98 -7.95 2.52 12.95
C ALA A 98 -8.17 2.77 11.44
N LEU A 99 -8.54 1.74 10.68
CA LEU A 99 -8.83 1.86 9.24
C LEU A 99 -10.32 1.94 8.91
N SER A 100 -11.22 1.72 9.86
CA SER A 100 -12.65 1.54 9.58
C SER A 100 -13.23 2.68 8.75
N VAL A 101 -12.89 3.93 9.09
CA VAL A 101 -13.34 5.11 8.34
C VAL A 101 -12.51 5.34 7.06
N THR A 102 -11.20 5.07 7.07
CA THR A 102 -10.34 5.23 5.89
C THR A 102 -10.81 4.36 4.71
N THR A 103 -11.36 3.17 4.98
CA THR A 103 -11.92 2.31 3.92
C THR A 103 -13.07 2.99 3.14
N MET A 104 -13.77 3.95 3.75
CA MET A 104 -14.84 4.72 3.10
C MET A 104 -14.35 5.92 2.29
N TRP A 105 -13.09 6.33 2.41
CA TRP A 105 -12.60 7.57 1.76
C TRP A 105 -11.61 7.33 0.64
N ASN A 106 -11.06 6.13 0.56
CA ASN A 106 -10.06 5.80 -0.44
C ASN A 106 -10.70 5.11 -1.65
N PRO A 107 -10.42 5.56 -2.89
CA PRO A 107 -11.06 5.03 -4.10
C PRO A 107 -10.67 3.58 -4.43
N GLU A 108 -9.60 3.05 -3.82
CA GLU A 108 -9.14 1.68 -4.00
C GLU A 108 -10.10 0.64 -3.42
N TYR A 109 -10.94 1.07 -2.48
CA TYR A 109 -11.79 0.16 -1.72
C TYR A 109 -13.07 -0.19 -2.45
N PHE A 110 -13.44 -1.45 -2.27
CA PHE A 110 -14.76 -1.99 -2.49
C PHE A 110 -15.28 -2.49 -1.14
N HIS A 111 -16.59 -2.49 -0.97
CA HIS A 111 -17.25 -3.11 0.17
C HIS A 111 -18.10 -4.28 -0.29
N MET A 112 -17.85 -5.46 0.28
CA MET A 112 -18.81 -6.55 0.26
C MET A 112 -19.85 -6.26 1.35
N VAL A 113 -21.07 -5.92 0.95
CA VAL A 113 -22.18 -5.57 1.84
C VAL A 113 -23.18 -6.70 1.87
N VAL A 114 -23.58 -7.09 3.07
CA VAL A 114 -24.74 -7.95 3.33
C VAL A 114 -25.78 -7.08 4.05
N PRO A 115 -26.85 -6.65 3.36
CA PRO A 115 -27.84 -5.74 3.92
C PRO A 115 -28.38 -6.21 5.27
N GLY A 116 -28.34 -5.34 6.28
CA GLY A 116 -28.80 -5.65 7.64
C GLY A 116 -27.87 -6.54 8.47
N VAL A 117 -26.72 -6.98 7.92
CA VAL A 117 -25.73 -7.78 8.64
C VAL A 117 -24.41 -7.01 8.79
N GLY A 118 -23.80 -6.57 7.69
CA GLY A 118 -22.52 -5.88 7.77
C GLY A 118 -21.82 -5.63 6.45
N SER A 119 -20.58 -5.12 6.55
CA SER A 119 -19.70 -4.95 5.39
C SER A 119 -18.28 -5.45 5.65
N LEU A 120 -17.59 -5.92 4.61
CA LEU A 120 -16.16 -6.20 4.62
C LEU A 120 -15.48 -5.40 3.51
N ALA A 121 -14.52 -4.55 3.88
CA ALA A 121 -13.75 -3.74 2.96
C ALA A 121 -12.65 -4.58 2.30
N TYR A 122 -12.43 -4.39 1.00
CA TYR A 122 -11.36 -5.04 0.26
C TYR A 122 -10.85 -4.18 -0.88
N VAL A 123 -9.66 -4.51 -1.36
CA VAL A 123 -9.01 -3.87 -2.50
C VAL A 123 -8.66 -4.91 -3.56
N VAL A 124 -8.66 -4.49 -4.83
CA VAL A 124 -8.25 -5.32 -5.96
C VAL A 124 -7.10 -4.63 -6.68
N TYR A 125 -5.99 -5.35 -6.88
CA TYR A 125 -4.82 -4.78 -7.53
C TYR A 125 -4.20 -5.75 -8.52
N THR A 126 -3.73 -5.22 -9.65
CA THR A 126 -3.09 -6.01 -10.70
C THR A 126 -1.74 -5.43 -11.04
N ALA A 127 -0.69 -6.22 -10.83
CA ALA A 127 0.66 -5.94 -11.29
C ALA A 127 1.30 -7.25 -11.78
N TYR A 128 2.23 -7.17 -12.73
CA TYR A 128 2.95 -8.35 -13.23
C TYR A 128 2.05 -9.50 -13.69
N TYR A 129 0.93 -9.17 -14.34
CA TYR A 129 -0.09 -10.13 -14.78
C TYR A 129 -0.77 -10.94 -13.66
N ARG A 130 -0.48 -10.63 -12.40
CA ARG A 130 -1.10 -11.20 -11.22
C ARG A 130 -2.10 -10.21 -10.62
N THR A 131 -3.33 -10.68 -10.43
CA THR A 131 -4.39 -9.93 -9.74
C THR A 131 -4.56 -10.48 -8.33
N ILE A 132 -4.41 -9.63 -7.32
CA ILE A 132 -4.68 -9.98 -5.93
C ILE A 132 -5.97 -9.31 -5.45
N VAL A 133 -6.66 -9.97 -4.53
CA VAL A 133 -7.81 -9.44 -3.79
C VAL A 133 -7.44 -9.50 -2.32
N VAL A 134 -7.53 -8.37 -1.62
CA VAL A 134 -7.10 -8.27 -0.22
C VAL A 134 -8.21 -7.62 0.59
N ALA A 135 -8.82 -8.38 1.50
CA ALA A 135 -9.69 -7.83 2.51
C ALA A 135 -8.85 -7.09 3.56
N VAL A 136 -9.33 -5.92 4.00
CA VAL A 136 -8.60 -5.05 4.92
C VAL A 136 -9.48 -4.78 6.13
N SER A 137 -8.91 -4.92 7.32
CA SER A 137 -9.60 -4.81 8.62
C SER A 137 -10.68 -5.88 8.85
N ASP A 138 -11.23 -5.88 10.06
CA ASP A 138 -12.28 -6.81 10.46
C ASP A 138 -13.61 -6.46 9.78
N PRO A 139 -14.55 -7.41 9.67
CA PRO A 139 -15.89 -7.11 9.19
C PRO A 139 -16.58 -6.07 10.09
N LEU A 140 -17.18 -5.05 9.47
CA LEU A 140 -18.08 -4.11 10.12
C LEU A 140 -19.44 -4.82 10.33
N SER A 141 -19.49 -5.74 11.28
CA SER A 141 -20.68 -6.51 11.68
C SER A 141 -20.55 -6.95 13.13
N ALA A 142 -21.59 -7.61 13.66
CA ALA A 142 -21.45 -8.32 14.92
C ALA A 142 -20.39 -9.42 14.81
N GLU A 143 -19.64 -9.65 15.89
CA GLU A 143 -18.57 -10.66 15.96
C GLU A 143 -19.11 -12.08 15.69
N ALA A 144 -20.36 -12.35 16.08
CA ALA A 144 -21.04 -13.61 15.80
C ALA A 144 -21.23 -13.88 14.29
N ASP A 145 -21.31 -12.82 13.47
CA ASP A 145 -21.47 -12.93 12.01
C ASP A 145 -20.11 -13.00 11.28
N TRP A 146 -18.98 -12.77 11.96
CA TRP A 146 -17.64 -12.76 11.33
C TRP A 146 -17.28 -14.05 10.59
N PRO A 147 -17.55 -15.27 11.11
CA PRO A 147 -17.25 -16.51 10.40
C PRO A 147 -17.98 -16.60 9.05
N GLU A 148 -19.28 -16.27 9.02
CA GLU A 148 -20.06 -16.32 7.78
C GLU A 148 -19.69 -15.18 6.83
N MET A 149 -19.35 -13.98 7.33
CA MET A 149 -18.83 -12.89 6.51
C MET A 149 -17.53 -13.31 5.79
N ALA A 150 -16.59 -13.95 6.52
CA ALA A 150 -15.35 -14.47 5.94
C ALA A 150 -15.64 -15.57 4.91
N ALA A 151 -16.50 -16.53 5.24
CA ALA A 151 -16.88 -17.62 4.34
C ALA A 151 -17.55 -17.09 3.06
N THR A 152 -18.45 -16.11 3.19
CA THR A 152 -19.12 -15.44 2.06
C THR A 152 -18.11 -14.75 1.15
N PHE A 153 -17.17 -14.00 1.72
CA PHE A 153 -16.13 -13.33 0.96
C PHE A 153 -15.22 -14.32 0.23
N LEU A 154 -14.85 -15.44 0.87
CA LEU A 154 -14.03 -16.48 0.28
C LEU A 154 -14.76 -17.31 -0.79
N ARG A 155 -16.09 -17.42 -0.74
CA ARG A 155 -16.88 -17.98 -1.85
C ARG A 155 -16.80 -17.08 -3.09
N ALA A 156 -16.88 -15.76 -2.90
CA ALA A 156 -16.70 -14.79 -3.97
C ALA A 156 -15.24 -14.78 -4.49
N PHE A 157 -14.27 -14.82 -3.58
CA PHE A 157 -12.84 -14.69 -3.86
C PHE A 157 -12.00 -15.77 -3.14
N PRO A 158 -11.92 -17.01 -3.68
CA PRO A 158 -11.28 -18.14 -2.99
C PRO A 158 -9.78 -17.99 -2.70
N HIS A 159 -9.11 -17.07 -3.39
CA HIS A 159 -7.67 -16.82 -3.27
C HIS A 159 -7.36 -15.47 -2.61
N ALA A 160 -8.34 -14.84 -1.96
CA ALA A 160 -8.12 -13.58 -1.28
C ALA A 160 -7.19 -13.75 -0.07
N MET A 161 -6.50 -12.66 0.25
CA MET A 161 -5.75 -12.49 1.49
C MET A 161 -6.51 -11.55 2.43
N PHE A 162 -6.16 -11.56 3.71
CA PHE A 162 -6.65 -10.57 4.68
C PHE A 162 -5.45 -9.86 5.29
N THR A 163 -5.59 -8.57 5.55
CA THR A 163 -4.53 -7.77 6.18
C THR A 163 -5.12 -6.78 7.17
N HIS A 164 -4.29 -6.35 8.12
CA HIS A 164 -4.70 -5.43 9.18
C HIS A 164 -5.91 -5.94 9.99
N VAL A 165 -6.00 -7.26 10.18
CA VAL A 165 -7.07 -7.86 10.97
C VAL A 165 -6.70 -7.92 12.45
N SER A 166 -7.69 -7.81 13.33
CA SER A 166 -7.51 -8.05 14.76
C SER A 166 -7.11 -9.50 15.00
N PRO A 167 -6.51 -9.81 16.15
CA PRO A 167 -6.19 -11.18 16.46
C PRO A 167 -7.43 -12.07 16.66
N GLU A 168 -8.57 -11.51 17.06
CA GLU A 168 -9.84 -12.23 17.19
C GLU A 168 -10.33 -12.72 15.82
N PHE A 169 -10.35 -11.84 14.81
CA PHE A 169 -10.73 -12.23 13.46
C PHE A 169 -9.67 -13.10 12.78
N ALA A 170 -8.38 -12.85 13.04
CA ALA A 170 -7.29 -13.71 12.56
C ALA A 170 -7.42 -15.16 13.04
N GLN A 171 -7.87 -15.36 14.29
CA GLN A 171 -8.13 -16.69 14.84
C GLN A 171 -9.25 -17.41 14.07
N ILE A 172 -10.34 -16.71 13.74
CA ILE A 172 -11.42 -17.26 12.90
C ILE A 172 -10.89 -17.68 11.53
N LEU A 173 -10.09 -16.84 10.87
CA LEU A 173 -9.50 -17.15 9.56
C LEU A 173 -8.56 -18.38 9.63
N LYS A 174 -7.80 -18.52 10.72
CA LYS A 174 -6.93 -19.67 10.96
C LYS A 174 -7.76 -20.95 11.13
N ASP A 175 -8.76 -20.94 12.01
CA ASP A 175 -9.48 -22.14 12.42
C ASP A 175 -10.49 -22.60 11.36
N ALA A 176 -11.27 -21.68 10.80
CA ALA A 176 -12.33 -22.01 9.84
C ALA A 176 -11.82 -22.19 8.41
N HIS A 177 -10.67 -21.61 8.07
CA HIS A 177 -10.21 -21.52 6.69
C HIS A 177 -8.73 -21.88 6.48
N ALA A 178 -8.04 -22.38 7.52
CA ALA A 178 -6.66 -22.87 7.47
C ALA A 178 -5.65 -21.85 6.93
N PHE A 179 -5.84 -20.56 7.23
CA PHE A 179 -4.88 -19.52 6.86
C PHE A 179 -3.61 -19.56 7.73
N SER A 180 -2.48 -19.22 7.12
CA SER A 180 -1.27 -18.82 7.85
C SER A 180 -1.40 -17.37 8.29
N ILE A 181 -1.15 -17.11 9.58
CA ILE A 181 -1.29 -15.79 10.20
C ILE A 181 0.09 -15.25 10.57
N ASN A 182 0.48 -14.13 9.98
CA ASN A 182 1.73 -13.43 10.28
C ASN A 182 1.43 -12.05 10.89
N ASP A 183 2.13 -11.69 11.96
CA ASP A 183 2.09 -10.33 12.51
C ASP A 183 2.69 -9.34 11.47
N ILE A 184 2.03 -8.19 11.29
CA ILE A 184 2.49 -7.13 10.38
C ILE A 184 2.84 -5.82 11.10
N GLY A 185 2.77 -5.78 12.43
CA GLY A 185 3.17 -4.64 13.24
C GLY A 185 2.14 -4.24 14.28
N GLY A 186 2.51 -3.23 15.07
CA GLY A 186 1.69 -2.69 16.15
C GLY A 186 1.05 -1.34 15.83
N GLU A 187 -0.15 -1.14 16.35
CA GLU A 187 -0.85 0.14 16.42
C GLU A 187 -0.74 0.73 17.82
N THR A 188 -0.24 1.97 17.92
CA THR A 188 -0.17 2.68 19.21
C THR A 188 -1.46 3.45 19.47
N THR A 189 -2.11 3.17 20.60
CA THR A 189 -3.33 3.86 21.04
C THR A 189 -3.14 4.42 22.45
N VAL A 190 -3.42 5.70 22.62
CA VAL A 190 -3.33 6.40 23.90
C VAL A 190 -4.71 6.51 24.53
N ASP A 191 -4.86 6.03 25.77
CA ASP A 191 -5.98 6.36 26.66
C ASP A 191 -5.81 7.82 27.09
N VAL A 192 -6.61 8.70 26.48
CA VAL A 192 -6.49 10.14 26.64
C VAL A 192 -6.92 10.59 28.04
N LYS A 193 -7.79 9.82 28.72
CA LYS A 193 -8.24 10.13 30.08
C LYS A 193 -7.09 9.93 31.07
N ARG A 194 -6.34 8.84 30.93
CA ARG A 194 -5.26 8.44 31.84
C ARG A 194 -3.89 8.99 31.46
N PHE A 195 -3.68 9.36 30.20
CA PHE A 195 -2.38 9.81 29.72
C PHE A 195 -1.90 11.07 30.44
N ALA A 196 -0.63 11.04 30.84
CA ALA A 196 0.08 12.17 31.42
C ALA A 196 1.54 12.18 30.96
N TYR A 197 2.07 13.38 30.71
CA TYR A 197 3.47 13.50 30.32
C TYR A 197 4.41 13.12 31.47
N GLY A 198 5.28 12.13 31.24
CA GLY A 198 6.35 11.71 32.13
C GLY A 198 7.76 12.10 31.65
N ARG A 199 8.78 11.51 32.29
CA ARG A 199 10.21 11.75 32.00
C ARG A 199 10.58 11.42 30.54
N ARG A 200 10.04 10.33 29.98
CA ARG A 200 10.35 9.84 28.62
C ARG A 200 9.62 10.64 27.52
N THR A 201 8.45 11.18 27.82
CA THR A 201 7.69 12.06 26.92
C THR A 201 8.09 13.54 27.07
N ARG A 202 9.13 13.85 27.87
CA ARG A 202 9.60 15.22 28.13
C ARG A 202 9.97 15.96 26.85
N THR A 203 10.57 15.28 25.87
CA THR A 203 10.90 15.89 24.57
C THR A 203 9.66 16.29 23.78
N ILE A 204 8.56 15.55 23.93
CA ILE A 204 7.27 15.86 23.31
C ILE A 204 6.67 17.09 24.01
N LYS A 205 6.56 17.04 25.34
CA LYS A 205 6.05 18.13 26.17
C LYS A 205 6.83 19.44 25.96
N ASN A 206 8.16 19.37 26.02
CA ASN A 206 9.01 20.55 25.81
C ASN A 206 8.86 21.08 24.39
N GLY A 207 8.81 20.21 23.37
CA GLY A 207 8.59 20.66 22.00
C GLY A 207 7.26 21.38 21.80
N ALA A 208 6.17 20.89 22.41
CA ALA A 208 4.87 21.55 22.38
C ALA A 208 4.90 22.91 23.11
N ARG A 209 5.50 22.95 24.32
CA ARG A 209 5.72 24.19 25.07
C ARG A 209 6.53 25.21 24.28
N ASP A 210 7.62 24.79 23.67
CA ASP A 210 8.53 25.66 22.91
C ASP A 210 7.84 26.20 21.66
N ALA A 211 7.00 25.41 20.98
CA ALA A 211 6.16 25.88 19.88
C ALA A 211 5.16 26.95 20.34
N ARG A 212 4.47 26.70 21.46
CA ARG A 212 3.51 27.66 22.04
C ARG A 212 4.21 28.97 22.44
N ALA A 213 5.40 28.88 23.04
CA ALA A 213 6.21 30.05 23.40
C ALA A 213 6.71 30.83 22.17
N ALA A 214 6.94 30.14 21.04
CA ALA A 214 7.27 30.74 19.76
C ALA A 214 6.06 31.36 19.03
N GLY A 215 4.86 31.32 19.63
CA GLY A 215 3.66 31.94 19.09
C GLY A 215 2.81 31.04 18.19
N VAL A 216 3.12 29.74 18.08
CA VAL A 216 2.28 28.79 17.33
C VAL A 216 0.94 28.66 18.05
N LYS A 217 -0.15 28.92 17.31
CA LYS A 217 -1.53 28.75 17.75
C LYS A 217 -2.14 27.54 17.06
N VAL A 218 -2.98 26.81 17.78
CA VAL A 218 -3.74 25.68 17.23
C VAL A 218 -5.21 25.97 17.38
N ARG A 219 -6.00 25.64 16.35
CA ARG A 219 -7.46 25.70 16.40
C ARG A 219 -8.06 24.50 15.67
N GLU A 220 -9.23 24.10 16.11
CA GLU A 220 -10.11 23.25 15.32
C GLU A 220 -10.77 24.07 14.21
N VAL A 221 -10.97 23.46 13.05
CA VAL A 221 -11.67 24.05 11.92
C VAL A 221 -13.13 23.62 11.99
N ALA A 222 -14.04 24.59 12.14
CA ALA A 222 -15.47 24.34 12.03
C ALA A 222 -15.86 24.01 10.58
N GLY A 223 -16.98 23.30 10.39
CA GLY A 223 -17.43 22.89 9.06
C GLY A 223 -17.66 24.08 8.11
N GLU A 224 -18.18 25.19 8.63
CA GLU A 224 -18.36 26.46 7.89
C GLU A 224 -17.05 27.14 7.51
N ASP A 225 -15.98 26.96 8.28
CA ASP A 225 -14.65 27.55 8.01
C ASP A 225 -13.88 26.77 6.94
N PHE A 226 -14.39 25.63 6.48
CA PHE A 226 -13.77 24.80 5.46
C PHE A 226 -14.06 25.32 4.05
N GLY A 227 -13.49 26.48 3.72
CA GLY A 227 -13.59 27.14 2.41
C GLY A 227 -12.46 26.80 1.42
N ASP A 228 -12.54 27.36 0.21
CA ASP A 228 -11.57 27.12 -0.87
C ASP A 228 -10.15 27.56 -0.51
N ALA A 229 -10.01 28.70 0.18
CA ALA A 229 -8.71 29.20 0.63
C ALA A 229 -7.99 28.19 1.55
N LEU A 230 -8.71 27.63 2.51
CA LEU A 230 -8.18 26.60 3.40
C LEU A 230 -7.83 25.33 2.64
N ARG A 231 -8.70 24.87 1.72
CA ARG A 231 -8.41 23.71 0.86
C ARG A 231 -7.11 23.88 0.08
N ALA A 232 -6.93 25.04 -0.56
CA ALA A 232 -5.73 25.37 -1.31
C ALA A 232 -4.48 25.37 -0.41
N GLU A 233 -4.58 25.94 0.80
CA GLU A 233 -3.46 25.97 1.73
C GLU A 233 -3.09 24.57 2.27
N LEU A 234 -4.08 23.72 2.58
CA LEU A 234 -3.83 22.32 2.97
C LEU A 234 -3.16 21.52 1.84
N ALA A 235 -3.61 21.73 0.59
CA ALA A 235 -3.02 21.12 -0.59
C ALA A 235 -1.57 21.60 -0.84
N ASP A 236 -1.28 22.88 -0.56
CA ASP A 236 0.09 23.42 -0.64
C ASP A 236 1.01 22.82 0.44
N ILE A 237 0.56 22.76 1.70
CA ILE A 237 1.31 22.09 2.79
C ILE A 237 1.59 20.64 2.41
N ALA A 238 0.58 19.96 1.88
CA ALA A 238 0.65 18.59 1.40
C ALA A 238 1.70 18.41 0.30
N GLY A 239 1.66 19.22 -0.76
CA GLY A 239 2.62 19.15 -1.86
C GLY A 239 4.07 19.37 -1.39
N VAL A 240 4.29 20.38 -0.54
CA VAL A 240 5.62 20.64 0.04
C VAL A 240 6.08 19.48 0.91
N TRP A 241 5.23 18.98 1.81
CA TRP A 241 5.56 17.84 2.68
C TRP A 241 5.87 16.58 1.87
N MET A 242 5.09 16.29 0.83
CA MET A 242 5.28 15.14 -0.05
C MET A 242 6.63 15.17 -0.76
N SER A 243 7.10 16.35 -1.19
CA SER A 243 8.42 16.50 -1.85
C SER A 243 9.60 16.07 -0.95
N THR A 244 9.38 15.99 0.37
CA THR A 244 10.40 15.54 1.32
C THR A 244 10.42 14.03 1.55
N LYS A 245 9.44 13.29 1.00
CA LYS A 245 9.26 11.85 1.26
C LYS A 245 9.88 10.97 0.18
N ALA A 246 10.24 9.75 0.58
CA ALA A 246 10.79 8.73 -0.33
C ALA A 246 9.71 8.08 -1.23
N VAL A 247 8.45 8.23 -0.85
CA VAL A 247 7.26 7.69 -1.51
C VAL A 247 6.39 8.86 -1.95
N ASN A 248 6.08 8.94 -3.25
CA ASN A 248 5.21 9.97 -3.81
C ASN A 248 3.74 9.51 -3.67
N GLU A 249 2.80 10.48 -3.69
CA GLU A 249 1.43 10.34 -3.18
C GLU A 249 0.58 9.25 -3.85
N THR A 250 1.04 8.72 -4.99
CA THR A 250 0.38 7.66 -5.75
C THR A 250 0.53 6.26 -5.13
N GLU A 251 1.33 6.10 -4.08
CA GLU A 251 1.74 4.76 -3.63
C GLU A 251 1.18 4.34 -2.24
N LEU A 252 0.77 5.23 -1.33
CA LEU A 252 0.24 4.84 0.00
C LEU A 252 -1.27 5.08 0.14
N ARG A 253 -2.11 4.25 -0.49
CA ARG A 253 -3.59 4.43 -0.46
C ARG A 253 -4.38 3.27 0.17
N VAL A 254 -3.70 2.29 0.76
CA VAL A 254 -4.40 1.23 1.54
C VAL A 254 -4.44 1.57 3.03
N PHE A 255 -3.29 1.86 3.64
CA PHE A 255 -3.19 2.11 5.09
C PHE A 255 -3.22 3.58 5.50
N VAL A 256 -3.32 4.48 4.53
CA VAL A 256 -3.32 5.93 4.77
C VAL A 256 -4.49 6.53 4.00
N ARG A 257 -5.22 7.43 4.64
CA ARG A 257 -6.33 8.15 4.01
C ARG A 257 -5.84 9.00 2.83
N ALA A 258 -6.59 9.01 1.73
CA ALA A 258 -6.30 9.83 0.57
C ALA A 258 -6.43 11.32 0.93
N GLY A 259 -5.44 12.13 0.51
CA GLY A 259 -5.44 13.58 0.68
C GLY A 259 -6.34 14.30 -0.32
N ASN A 260 -7.60 13.88 -0.48
CA ASN A 260 -8.54 14.59 -1.36
C ASN A 260 -8.98 15.90 -0.68
N TYR A 261 -8.22 16.98 -0.85
CA TYR A 261 -8.47 18.25 -0.15
C TYR A 261 -9.80 18.92 -0.52
N ASN A 262 -10.36 18.59 -1.69
CA ASN A 262 -11.69 19.05 -2.10
C ASN A 262 -12.82 18.29 -1.39
N HIS A 263 -12.55 17.04 -1.02
CA HIS A 263 -13.47 16.16 -0.32
C HIS A 263 -12.75 15.55 0.88
N MET A 264 -12.48 16.36 1.90
CA MET A 264 -11.88 15.91 3.17
C MET A 264 -12.93 15.30 4.12
N GLN A 265 -14.20 15.33 3.72
CA GLN A 265 -15.35 14.84 4.46
C GLN A 265 -15.30 15.26 5.93
N VAL A 266 -15.07 16.55 6.22
CA VAL A 266 -15.05 17.16 7.59
C VAL A 266 -16.44 17.20 8.25
N ARG A 267 -17.29 16.24 7.92
CA ARG A 267 -18.61 15.98 8.48
C ARG A 267 -18.59 14.58 9.10
N GLU A 268 -19.70 14.12 9.69
CA GLU A 268 -19.82 12.75 10.20
C GLU A 268 -18.77 12.36 11.27
N GLY A 269 -18.31 13.35 12.05
CA GLY A 269 -17.35 13.15 13.14
C GLY A 269 -15.88 13.23 12.72
N VAL A 270 -15.56 13.48 11.45
CA VAL A 270 -14.18 13.80 11.03
C VAL A 270 -13.81 15.20 11.52
N ARG A 271 -12.63 15.36 12.11
CA ARG A 271 -12.18 16.64 12.70
C ARG A 271 -10.85 17.09 12.11
N LEU A 272 -10.69 18.40 11.94
CA LEU A 272 -9.48 19.00 11.40
C LEU A 272 -8.94 20.04 12.37
N PHE A 273 -7.67 19.87 12.75
CA PHE A 273 -6.93 20.83 13.56
C PHE A 273 -5.83 21.44 12.71
N VAL A 274 -5.69 22.77 12.77
CA VAL A 274 -4.65 23.52 12.05
C VAL A 274 -3.79 24.30 13.03
N ALA A 275 -2.51 24.44 12.70
CA ALA A 275 -1.56 25.24 13.44
C ALA A 275 -1.06 26.41 12.60
N SER A 276 -1.05 27.60 13.18
CA SER A 276 -0.61 28.84 12.55
C SER A 276 0.39 29.60 13.42
N THR A 277 1.38 30.21 12.80
CA THR A 277 2.23 31.22 13.43
C THR A 277 1.82 32.58 12.85
N PRO A 278 1.53 33.60 13.68
CA PRO A 278 1.21 34.93 13.18
C PRO A 278 2.31 35.45 12.24
N SER A 279 1.92 35.95 11.06
CA SER A 279 2.80 36.63 10.10
C SER A 279 3.50 37.79 10.82
N GLY A 280 4.80 37.65 11.13
CA GLY A 280 5.62 38.68 11.79
C GLY A 280 6.54 38.24 12.94
N GLY A 281 6.51 36.98 13.37
CA GLY A 281 7.47 36.44 14.36
C GLY A 281 8.81 36.06 13.73
N PRO A 282 9.97 36.26 14.39
CA PRO A 282 11.27 36.10 13.74
C PRO A 282 11.50 34.65 13.30
N ALA A 283 11.69 34.46 11.99
CA ALA A 283 12.27 33.24 11.45
C ALA A 283 13.59 32.92 12.19
N LYS A 284 13.71 31.67 12.66
CA LYS A 284 14.77 31.14 13.53
C LYS A 284 16.17 31.76 13.32
N ARG A 285 16.65 32.57 14.28
CA ARG A 285 18.07 32.55 14.70
C ARG A 285 18.24 31.37 15.66
N GLY A 286 18.49 30.20 15.09
CA GLY A 286 18.62 28.95 15.84
C GLY A 286 19.69 28.03 15.26
N ALA A 287 20.79 28.60 14.75
CA ALA A 287 22.03 27.87 14.55
C ALA A 287 23.02 28.37 15.60
N ARG A 288 23.23 27.56 16.62
CA ARG A 288 24.28 27.73 17.62
C ARG A 288 25.61 27.67 16.89
N ALA A 289 26.22 28.83 16.61
CA ALA A 289 27.57 28.92 16.11
C ALA A 289 28.50 28.26 17.15
N ALA A 290 29.24 27.24 16.70
CA ALA A 290 30.35 26.70 17.46
C ALA A 290 31.36 27.82 17.71
N SER A 291 31.93 27.81 18.91
CA SER A 291 32.87 28.78 19.41
C SER A 291 34.09 28.98 18.50
N ALA A 292 34.37 30.23 18.16
CA ALA A 292 35.73 30.70 17.94
C ALA A 292 35.92 31.96 18.78
N ALA A 293 36.88 31.91 19.71
CA ALA A 293 37.29 33.02 20.56
C ALA A 293 38.04 34.09 19.73
N PRO A 294 38.13 35.35 20.21
CA PRO A 294 38.45 36.51 19.38
C PRO A 294 39.93 36.93 19.44
N ALA A 295 40.41 37.65 18.42
CA ALA A 295 40.93 39.03 18.54
C ALA A 295 41.86 39.49 17.38
N ARG A 296 41.64 40.77 17.01
CA ARG A 296 42.60 41.84 16.60
C ARG A 296 43.00 42.07 15.12
N GLY A 297 42.89 43.36 14.73
CA GLY A 297 43.64 44.07 13.68
C GLY A 297 42.75 44.79 12.65
N GLN A 298 42.22 46.00 12.92
CA GLN A 298 42.70 47.33 12.46
C GLN A 298 42.77 47.53 10.92
N ALA A 299 41.86 48.36 10.36
CA ALA A 299 42.11 49.65 9.67
C ALA A 299 42.52 49.48 8.17
N SER A 300 42.16 50.27 7.14
CA SER A 300 41.67 51.65 6.96
C SER A 300 41.39 51.93 5.46
N GLY A 301 40.48 52.88 5.13
CA GLY A 301 40.45 53.72 3.90
C GLY A 301 40.10 53.05 2.55
N SER A 302 39.62 53.71 1.50
CA SER A 302 39.09 55.05 1.19
C SER A 302 38.61 55.03 -0.28
N GLU A 303 37.62 55.88 -0.57
CA GLU A 303 36.96 56.38 -1.80
C GLU A 303 37.59 56.26 -3.24
N ASP A 304 36.65 56.10 -4.20
CA ASP A 304 36.42 56.78 -5.50
C ASP A 304 37.19 56.55 -6.83
N GLY A 305 36.40 56.58 -7.94
CA GLY A 305 36.77 56.85 -9.34
C GLY A 305 36.32 55.78 -10.37
N SER A 306 35.11 55.79 -10.95
CA SER A 306 34.60 56.50 -12.17
C SER A 306 35.05 55.99 -13.56
N THR A 307 34.04 55.65 -14.39
CA THR A 307 33.90 55.80 -15.88
C THR A 307 34.84 55.00 -16.81
N ASP A 308 34.47 54.37 -17.93
CA ASP A 308 33.38 54.54 -18.92
C ASP A 308 33.22 53.26 -19.78
N GLY A 309 32.09 53.11 -20.48
CA GLY A 309 32.02 52.30 -21.70
C GLY A 309 30.73 51.51 -21.93
N GLN A 310 29.70 52.15 -22.48
CA GLN A 310 28.57 51.50 -23.16
C GLN A 310 28.93 51.33 -24.66
N PRO A 311 28.36 50.34 -25.39
CA PRO A 311 27.05 50.58 -25.99
C PRO A 311 26.09 49.38 -25.94
N ALA A 312 24.84 49.72 -26.24
CA ALA A 312 23.61 48.94 -26.15
C ALA A 312 23.56 47.69 -27.04
N ASP A 313 22.80 46.67 -26.58
CA ASP A 313 21.95 45.90 -27.49
C ASP A 313 20.72 45.29 -26.78
N VAL A 314 19.55 45.62 -27.34
CA VAL A 314 18.22 45.00 -27.29
C VAL A 314 17.82 44.21 -26.03
N THR A 315 17.04 44.83 -25.15
CA THR A 315 16.21 44.11 -24.17
C THR A 315 14.87 43.77 -24.81
N ILE A 316 14.65 42.50 -25.13
CA ILE A 316 13.32 41.96 -25.39
C ILE A 316 12.61 41.89 -24.04
N THR A 317 11.68 42.81 -23.79
CA THR A 317 10.66 42.65 -22.75
C THR A 317 9.77 41.47 -23.12
N ILE A 318 9.98 40.34 -22.47
CA ILE A 318 8.93 39.34 -22.34
C ILE A 318 8.07 39.81 -21.18
N ASP A 319 6.84 40.21 -21.48
CA ASP A 319 5.80 40.51 -20.49
C ASP A 319 5.67 39.33 -19.53
N GLY A 320 6.33 39.45 -18.39
CA GLY A 320 6.13 38.57 -17.26
C GLY A 320 4.73 38.85 -16.74
N GLU A 321 3.83 37.88 -16.89
CA GLU A 321 2.63 37.82 -16.07
C GLU A 321 3.00 38.14 -14.62
N PRO A 322 2.23 38.99 -13.92
CA PRO A 322 2.51 39.26 -12.52
C PRO A 322 2.42 37.93 -11.78
N ALA A 323 3.51 37.56 -11.11
CA ALA A 323 3.53 36.46 -10.17
C ALA A 323 2.35 36.67 -9.20
N GLY A 324 1.25 35.92 -9.43
CA GLY A 324 0.07 35.98 -8.59
C GLY A 324 0.53 35.86 -7.15
N ALA A 325 0.18 36.85 -6.33
CA ALA A 325 0.58 36.93 -4.93
C ALA A 325 0.36 35.55 -4.30
N ARG A 326 1.44 34.89 -3.88
CA ARG A 326 1.32 33.64 -3.11
C ARG A 326 0.36 33.95 -1.97
N PRO A 327 -0.73 33.17 -1.78
CA PRO A 327 -1.67 33.42 -0.72
C PRO A 327 -0.91 33.56 0.59
N GLU A 328 -1.33 34.52 1.42
CA GLU A 328 -0.71 34.74 2.73
C GLU A 328 -0.66 33.40 3.47
N ARG A 329 0.55 32.91 3.71
CA ARG A 329 0.75 31.60 4.34
C ARG A 329 0.46 31.78 5.82
N THR A 330 -0.67 31.26 6.25
CA THR A 330 -1.12 31.38 7.64
C THR A 330 -0.97 30.07 8.41
N ILE A 331 -0.94 28.93 7.73
CA ILE A 331 -0.94 27.59 8.33
C ILE A 331 0.42 26.90 8.13
N ASP A 332 1.00 26.47 9.25
CA ASP A 332 2.26 25.74 9.32
C ASP A 332 2.09 24.21 9.29
N GLY A 333 0.91 23.72 9.66
CA GLY A 333 0.62 22.29 9.66
C GLY A 333 -0.80 21.96 10.13
N PHE A 334 -1.19 20.70 9.95
CA PHE A 334 -2.52 20.24 10.30
C PHE A 334 -2.53 18.76 10.72
N VAL A 335 -3.59 18.38 11.44
CA VAL A 335 -3.95 17.00 11.78
C VAL A 335 -5.41 16.77 11.43
N LEU A 336 -5.68 15.71 10.66
CA LEU A 336 -7.02 15.21 10.36
C LEU A 336 -7.29 13.95 11.19
N LEU A 337 -8.46 13.89 11.79
CA LEU A 337 -8.89 12.81 12.68
C LEU A 337 -10.11 12.10 12.11
N ASP A 338 -10.04 10.79 12.00
CA ASP A 338 -11.22 9.95 11.75
C ASP A 338 -11.82 9.44 13.07
N PRO A 339 -13.15 9.43 13.21
CA PRO A 339 -13.80 8.92 14.41
C PRO A 339 -13.72 7.40 14.50
N MET A 340 -13.54 6.89 15.71
CA MET A 340 -13.72 5.48 16.06
C MET A 340 -15.04 5.31 16.79
N PHE A 341 -15.81 4.29 16.42
CA PHE A 341 -17.18 4.10 16.91
C PHE A 341 -17.33 2.87 17.79
N LYS A 342 -18.19 2.97 18.80
CA LYS A 342 -18.67 1.83 19.61
C LYS A 342 -20.15 2.03 19.92
N GLY A 343 -21.00 1.14 19.40
CA GLY A 343 -22.44 1.18 19.67
C GLY A 343 -23.10 2.49 19.23
N GLY A 344 -22.71 3.02 18.07
CA GLY A 344 -23.26 4.25 17.50
C GLY A 344 -22.64 5.55 18.03
N ARG A 345 -21.77 5.49 19.04
CA ARG A 345 -21.11 6.65 19.63
C ARG A 345 -19.64 6.73 19.24
N VAL A 346 -19.13 7.94 19.04
CA VAL A 346 -17.69 8.18 18.89
C VAL A 346 -17.02 8.00 20.24
N THR A 347 -16.07 7.05 20.35
CA THR A 347 -15.32 6.77 21.57
C THR A 347 -13.89 7.27 21.52
N GLY A 348 -13.36 7.52 20.32
CA GLY A 348 -12.00 7.97 20.13
C GLY A 348 -11.76 8.39 18.69
N TYR A 349 -10.50 8.65 18.37
CA TYR A 349 -10.11 9.08 17.04
C TYR A 349 -8.82 8.41 16.60
N VAL A 350 -8.63 8.28 15.30
CA VAL A 350 -7.36 7.92 14.68
C VAL A 350 -6.78 9.14 13.95
N ILE A 351 -5.46 9.32 14.04
CA ILE A 351 -4.74 10.33 13.25
C ILE A 351 -4.58 9.81 11.82
N SER A 352 -5.49 10.24 10.94
CA SER A 352 -5.51 9.79 9.54
C SER A 352 -4.50 10.53 8.68
N LEU A 353 -4.35 11.85 8.88
CA LEU A 353 -3.34 12.66 8.22
C LEU A 353 -2.68 13.59 9.23
N ASN A 354 -1.36 13.73 9.15
CA ASN A 354 -0.61 14.76 9.85
C ASN A 354 0.49 15.29 8.94
N ARG A 355 0.46 16.59 8.66
CA ARG A 355 1.43 17.23 7.75
C ARG A 355 1.83 18.58 8.31
N ALA A 356 3.08 18.97 8.11
CA ALA A 356 3.60 20.26 8.50
C ALA A 356 4.63 20.71 7.48
N ARG A 357 4.73 22.03 7.29
CA ARG A 357 5.72 22.65 6.42
C ARG A 357 7.14 22.41 6.97
N PRO A 358 8.16 22.25 6.12
CA PRO A 358 9.56 22.12 6.57
C PRO A 358 10.05 23.30 7.43
N GLU A 359 9.57 24.51 7.14
CA GLU A 359 9.88 25.74 7.84
C GLU A 359 9.22 25.85 9.22
N ALA A 360 8.18 25.06 9.49
CA ALA A 360 7.40 25.10 10.72
C ALA A 360 8.28 24.90 11.97
N HIS A 361 7.78 25.35 13.11
CA HIS A 361 8.43 25.05 14.38
C HIS A 361 8.51 23.52 14.59
N SER A 362 9.63 23.01 15.08
CA SER A 362 9.84 21.55 15.26
C SER A 362 8.90 20.92 16.31
N GLY A 363 8.17 21.77 17.03
CA GLY A 363 7.13 21.43 17.98
C GLY A 363 5.70 21.52 17.45
N THR A 364 5.45 22.00 16.23
CA THR A 364 4.10 22.24 15.70
C THR A 364 3.21 20.99 15.76
N LEU A 365 3.68 19.84 15.25
CA LEU A 365 2.90 18.60 15.34
C LEU A 365 2.71 18.12 16.78
N LYS A 366 3.69 18.34 17.67
CA LYS A 366 3.57 17.95 19.09
C LYS A 366 2.49 18.76 19.79
N LEU A 367 2.42 20.05 19.49
CA LEU A 367 1.40 20.96 19.98
C LEU A 367 0.01 20.60 19.42
N LEU A 368 -0.10 20.29 18.12
CA LEU A 368 -1.33 19.79 17.52
C LEU A 368 -1.85 18.54 18.26
N TYR A 369 -0.99 17.55 18.52
CA TYR A 369 -1.39 16.36 19.26
C TYR A 369 -1.78 16.64 20.72
N GLU A 370 -1.09 17.59 21.38
CA GLU A 370 -1.43 18.01 22.75
C GLU A 370 -2.85 18.61 22.80
N GLU A 371 -3.19 19.50 21.87
CA GLU A 371 -4.52 20.13 21.81
C GLU A 371 -5.62 19.15 21.38
N VAL A 372 -5.32 18.21 20.47
CA VAL A 372 -6.22 17.11 20.10
C VAL A 372 -6.53 16.26 21.33
N MET A 373 -5.52 15.79 22.06
CA MET A 373 -5.71 14.99 23.27
C MET A 373 -6.48 15.78 24.34
N ALA A 374 -6.16 17.06 24.56
CA ALA A 374 -6.88 17.90 25.51
C ALA A 374 -8.36 18.05 25.13
N THR A 375 -8.66 18.20 23.84
CA THR A 375 -10.03 18.34 23.33
C THR A 375 -10.83 17.05 23.49
N ILE A 376 -10.27 15.91 23.06
CA ILE A 376 -10.89 14.58 23.23
C ILE A 376 -11.18 14.33 24.71
N LYS A 377 -10.23 14.63 25.60
CA LYS A 377 -10.39 14.46 27.05
C LYS A 377 -11.51 15.32 27.62
N ARG A 378 -11.58 16.60 27.23
CA ARG A 378 -12.62 17.55 27.68
C ARG A 378 -14.02 17.11 27.27
N GLU A 379 -14.14 16.48 26.11
CA GLU A 379 -15.40 15.94 25.57
C GLU A 379 -15.73 14.54 26.11
N GLY A 380 -14.89 13.98 26.98
CA GLY A 380 -15.09 12.67 27.58
C GLY A 380 -14.75 11.47 26.68
N GLY A 381 -14.09 11.72 25.54
CA GLY A 381 -13.54 10.68 24.66
C GLY A 381 -12.44 9.86 25.36
N GLU A 382 -12.24 8.65 24.88
CA GLU A 382 -11.43 7.62 25.55
C GLU A 382 -10.04 7.50 24.92
N GLU A 383 -9.95 7.41 23.59
CA GLU A 383 -8.74 6.94 22.92
C GLU A 383 -8.31 7.83 21.74
N LEU A 384 -6.99 7.89 21.51
CA LEU A 384 -6.36 8.44 20.31
C LEU A 384 -5.38 7.42 19.72
N ALA A 385 -5.68 6.91 18.52
CA ALA A 385 -4.84 5.98 17.79
C ALA A 385 -3.89 6.71 16.83
N PHE A 386 -2.61 6.32 16.82
CA PHE A 386 -1.60 6.80 15.89
C PHE A 386 -1.50 5.94 14.62
N GLY A 387 -2.30 4.87 14.53
CA GLY A 387 -2.33 3.90 13.44
C GLY A 387 -1.10 2.99 13.36
N LEU A 388 -1.09 2.07 12.40
CA LEU A 388 -0.05 1.05 12.19
C LEU A 388 1.39 1.58 12.06
N ALA A 389 2.31 0.97 12.80
CA ALA A 389 3.74 0.97 12.54
C ALA A 389 4.12 -0.35 11.83
N PRO A 390 4.27 -0.37 10.49
CA PRO A 390 4.46 -1.62 9.77
C PRO A 390 5.76 -2.31 10.18
N PHE A 391 5.68 -3.61 10.41
CA PHE A 391 6.77 -4.53 10.73
C PHE A 391 7.52 -4.20 12.03
N PHE A 392 6.98 -3.30 12.84
CA PHE A 392 7.52 -2.95 14.14
C PHE A 392 7.07 -3.94 15.21
N ASN A 393 8.00 -4.36 16.07
CA ASN A 393 7.73 -5.20 17.24
C ASN A 393 7.04 -6.55 16.94
N LEU A 394 7.33 -7.18 15.79
CA LEU A 394 6.65 -8.42 15.36
C LEU A 394 6.70 -9.53 16.42
N GLN A 395 5.52 -10.01 16.80
CA GLN A 395 5.27 -11.04 17.80
C GLN A 395 5.10 -12.42 17.17
N LYS A 396 5.36 -13.47 17.95
CA LYS A 396 5.11 -14.88 17.58
C LYS A 396 4.22 -15.64 18.54
N ASP A 397 4.00 -15.09 19.72
CA ASP A 397 3.37 -15.81 20.84
C ASP A 397 1.93 -16.21 20.53
N ARG A 398 1.17 -15.29 19.93
CA ARG A 398 -0.23 -15.55 19.57
C ARG A 398 -0.37 -16.31 18.24
N PHE A 399 0.44 -15.96 17.25
CA PHE A 399 0.43 -16.59 15.94
C PHE A 399 1.85 -16.78 15.43
N CYS A 400 2.16 -17.99 14.99
CA CYS A 400 3.42 -18.33 14.34
C CYS A 400 3.14 -18.69 12.88
N GLY A 401 3.10 -17.67 12.03
CA GLY A 401 2.91 -17.83 10.59
C GLY A 401 4.15 -18.36 9.88
N VAL A 402 4.12 -18.34 8.55
CA VAL A 402 5.25 -18.80 7.74
C VAL A 402 6.50 -17.94 7.95
N TRP A 403 7.64 -18.59 8.15
CA TRP A 403 8.91 -17.95 8.50
C TRP A 403 9.42 -16.98 7.43
N TRP A 404 9.25 -17.31 6.14
CA TRP A 404 9.78 -16.48 5.05
C TRP A 404 9.02 -15.15 4.89
N THR A 405 7.72 -15.11 5.19
CA THR A 405 6.95 -13.86 5.22
C THR A 405 7.41 -12.99 6.38
N GLU A 406 7.60 -13.57 7.56
CA GLU A 406 8.14 -12.85 8.71
C GLU A 406 9.55 -12.29 8.44
N MET A 407 10.45 -13.11 7.88
CA MET A 407 11.78 -12.65 7.49
C MET A 407 11.72 -11.48 6.51
N THR A 408 10.78 -11.53 5.56
CA THR A 408 10.54 -10.45 4.60
C THR A 408 10.15 -9.16 5.32
N PHE A 409 9.23 -9.24 6.29
CA PHE A 409 8.81 -8.10 7.10
C PHE A 409 9.96 -7.52 7.94
N ARG A 410 10.73 -8.39 8.63
CA ARG A 410 11.92 -7.96 9.38
C ARG A 410 12.97 -7.32 8.48
N TYR A 411 13.18 -7.86 7.27
CA TYR A 411 14.07 -7.27 6.29
C TYR A 411 13.63 -5.86 5.91
N PHE A 412 12.34 -5.64 5.61
CA PHE A 412 11.84 -4.31 5.30
C PHE A 412 11.99 -3.35 6.49
N TYR A 413 11.68 -3.78 7.70
CA TYR A 413 11.84 -2.94 8.90
C TYR A 413 13.30 -2.53 9.14
N HIS A 414 14.26 -3.44 9.00
CA HIS A 414 15.66 -3.17 9.33
C HIS A 414 16.48 -2.59 8.16
N VAL A 415 16.15 -2.95 6.93
CA VAL A 415 16.95 -2.65 5.72
C VAL A 415 16.19 -1.81 4.70
N GLY A 416 14.86 -1.91 4.69
CA GLY A 416 13.96 -1.25 3.72
C GLY A 416 13.72 0.24 3.94
N ASN A 417 14.41 0.91 4.87
CA ASN A 417 14.15 2.31 5.23
C ASN A 417 14.38 3.34 4.10
N VAL A 418 15.11 2.95 3.04
CA VAL A 418 15.28 3.76 1.81
C VAL A 418 14.04 3.70 0.91
N LEU A 419 13.22 2.65 1.06
CA LEU A 419 11.99 2.45 0.30
C LEU A 419 10.82 3.12 1.02
N TYR A 420 10.71 2.89 2.33
CA TYR A 420 9.70 3.48 3.20
C TYR A 420 10.28 3.66 4.61
N ASP A 421 9.97 4.77 5.29
CA ASP A 421 10.62 5.18 6.55
C ASP A 421 10.07 4.43 7.79
N PHE A 422 10.18 3.09 7.80
CA PHE A 422 9.58 2.19 8.80
C PHE A 422 10.01 2.53 10.25
N GLN A 423 11.31 2.68 10.49
CA GLN A 423 11.85 2.83 11.85
C GLN A 423 11.52 4.19 12.46
N ASN A 424 11.68 5.27 11.68
CA ASN A 424 11.38 6.61 12.16
C ASN A 424 9.87 6.77 12.42
N LEU A 425 9.02 6.16 11.56
CA LEU A 425 7.59 6.12 11.80
C LEU A 425 7.27 5.38 13.10
N ALA A 426 7.79 4.17 13.30
CA ALA A 426 7.60 3.40 14.52
C ALA A 426 8.04 4.18 15.77
N PHE A 427 9.25 4.76 15.73
CA PHE A 427 9.79 5.58 16.82
C PHE A 427 8.90 6.79 17.13
N SER A 428 8.37 7.46 16.11
CA SER A 428 7.50 8.63 16.27
C SER A 428 6.18 8.33 16.98
N LYS A 429 5.72 7.08 16.93
CA LYS A 429 4.50 6.59 17.60
C LYS A 429 4.82 5.98 18.97
N ALA A 430 5.83 5.13 19.05
CA ALA A 430 6.24 4.46 20.29
C ALA A 430 6.66 5.43 21.40
N ARG A 431 7.20 6.62 21.05
CA ARG A 431 7.60 7.67 22.02
C ARG A 431 6.46 8.18 22.91
N TYR A 432 5.19 7.89 22.59
CA TYR A 432 4.05 8.23 23.44
C TYR A 432 3.77 7.19 24.53
N GLY A 433 4.38 6.00 24.51
CA GLY A 433 4.16 5.00 25.57
C GLY A 433 3.92 3.57 25.12
N GLY A 434 3.93 3.32 23.81
CA GLY A 434 3.51 2.03 23.23
C GLY A 434 4.50 0.87 23.36
N GLY A 435 5.57 0.98 24.14
CA GLY A 435 6.56 -0.10 24.30
C GLY A 435 7.60 -0.19 23.18
N LEU A 436 8.84 -0.39 23.61
CA LEU A 436 10.01 -0.83 22.84
C LEU A 436 10.64 -1.90 23.74
N GLU A 437 10.80 -3.15 23.29
CA GLU A 437 11.47 -4.16 24.13
C GLU A 437 12.99 -3.91 24.17
N GLY A 438 13.44 -3.41 25.32
CA GLY A 438 14.79 -2.88 25.60
C GLY A 438 14.74 -1.45 26.18
N ASP A 439 15.20 -1.29 27.44
CA ASP A 439 14.93 -0.20 28.40
C ASP A 439 13.53 0.43 28.31
N THR A 440 12.59 -0.50 28.35
CA THR A 440 11.13 -0.46 28.28
C THR A 440 10.46 0.76 28.91
N TYR A 441 9.57 1.38 28.13
CA TYR A 441 8.48 2.21 28.63
C TYR A 441 7.15 1.65 28.10
N HIS A 442 6.42 0.96 28.99
CA HIS A 442 5.00 0.64 28.85
C HIS A 442 4.24 1.61 29.73
N ASP A 443 3.59 2.60 29.12
CA ASP A 443 2.68 3.46 29.85
C ASP A 443 1.37 2.69 30.08
N PRO A 444 0.84 2.58 31.31
CA PRO A 444 -0.46 1.96 31.54
C PRO A 444 -1.63 2.67 30.83
N ALA A 445 -1.42 3.92 30.38
CA ALA A 445 -2.34 4.67 29.55
C ALA A 445 -2.07 4.52 28.04
N VAL A 446 -1.15 3.66 27.60
CA VAL A 446 -0.87 3.45 26.18
C VAL A 446 -0.81 1.97 25.86
N ARG A 447 -1.60 1.58 24.86
CA ARG A 447 -1.72 0.22 24.37
C ARG A 447 -1.05 0.11 23.00
N MET A 448 -0.30 -0.97 22.80
CA MET A 448 0.13 -1.40 21.48
C MET A 448 -0.69 -2.63 21.08
N SER A 449 -1.55 -2.47 20.08
CA SER A 449 -2.38 -3.55 19.55
C SER A 449 -1.73 -4.09 18.28
N HIS A 450 -1.44 -5.39 18.26
CA HIS A 450 -0.88 -6.04 17.07
C HIS A 450 -1.98 -6.36 16.06
N VAL A 451 -1.67 -6.17 14.77
CA VAL A 451 -2.55 -6.52 13.66
C VAL A 451 -1.86 -7.51 12.73
N TYR A 452 -2.65 -8.31 12.02
CA TYR A 452 -2.15 -9.49 11.33
C TYR A 452 -2.49 -9.51 9.85
N MET A 453 -1.72 -10.29 9.11
CA MET A 453 -2.01 -10.71 7.74
C MET A 453 -2.29 -12.20 7.70
N ALA A 454 -3.43 -12.55 7.10
CA ALA A 454 -3.80 -13.93 6.82
C ALA A 454 -3.58 -14.20 5.33
N SER A 455 -2.73 -15.19 5.02
CA SER A 455 -2.53 -15.67 3.64
C SER A 455 -2.58 -17.19 3.57
N ARG A 456 -2.78 -17.74 2.36
CA ARG A 456 -2.60 -19.18 2.10
C ARG A 456 -1.11 -19.53 1.88
N ALA A 457 -0.21 -18.81 2.53
CA ALA A 457 1.21 -19.08 2.43
C ALA A 457 1.51 -20.48 2.98
N HIS A 458 2.36 -21.19 2.25
CA HIS A 458 2.89 -22.48 2.65
C HIS A 458 4.36 -22.32 3.05
N TRP A 459 4.96 -23.40 3.54
CA TRP A 459 6.37 -23.44 3.91
C TRP A 459 7.30 -22.97 2.78
N PHE A 460 6.96 -23.30 1.53
CA PHE A 460 7.68 -22.83 0.34
C PHE A 460 7.04 -21.56 -0.26
N PRO A 461 7.85 -20.55 -0.68
CA PRO A 461 7.38 -19.21 -1.05
C PRO A 461 6.49 -19.14 -2.29
N GLY A 462 6.55 -20.11 -3.22
CA GLY A 462 5.57 -20.33 -4.31
C GLY A 462 5.04 -19.07 -5.01
N VAL A 463 3.79 -19.11 -5.48
CA VAL A 463 3.11 -17.92 -6.07
C VAL A 463 2.72 -16.90 -5.00
N VAL A 464 2.54 -17.32 -3.75
CA VAL A 464 2.11 -16.43 -2.65
C VAL A 464 3.15 -15.35 -2.34
N SER A 465 4.43 -15.60 -2.60
CA SER A 465 5.46 -14.56 -2.50
C SER A 465 5.36 -13.49 -3.60
N LEU A 466 4.87 -13.83 -4.80
CA LEU A 466 4.48 -12.81 -5.79
C LEU A 466 3.26 -12.03 -5.30
N ASP A 467 2.28 -12.68 -4.66
CA ASP A 467 1.13 -11.99 -4.07
C ASP A 467 1.55 -11.01 -2.98
N LEU A 468 2.50 -11.43 -2.12
CA LEU A 468 3.09 -10.57 -1.11
C LEU A 468 3.82 -9.38 -1.73
N TYR A 469 4.59 -9.61 -2.79
CA TYR A 469 5.30 -8.52 -3.48
C TYR A 469 4.34 -7.53 -4.14
N VAL A 470 3.32 -8.03 -4.83
CA VAL A 470 2.25 -7.21 -5.43
C VAL A 470 1.47 -6.45 -4.34
N PHE A 471 1.26 -7.06 -3.18
CA PHE A 471 0.65 -6.40 -2.02
C PHE A 471 1.53 -5.27 -1.48
N LEU A 472 2.84 -5.50 -1.29
CA LEU A 472 3.75 -4.44 -0.84
C LEU A 472 3.85 -3.27 -1.83
N MET A 473 3.64 -3.53 -3.13
CA MET A 473 3.50 -2.48 -4.14
C MET A 473 2.20 -1.71 -4.00
N LEU A 474 1.09 -2.42 -3.83
CA LEU A 474 -0.23 -1.81 -3.58
C LEU A 474 -0.21 -0.91 -2.33
N THR A 475 0.51 -1.30 -1.28
CA THR A 475 0.65 -0.49 -0.08
C THR A 475 1.72 0.60 -0.21
N GLY A 476 2.45 0.69 -1.33
CA GLY A 476 3.49 1.71 -1.55
C GLY A 476 4.73 1.56 -0.68
N PHE A 477 4.91 0.42 -0.05
CA PHE A 477 6.13 0.10 0.70
C PHE A 477 7.29 -0.19 -0.25
N VAL A 478 6.98 -0.68 -1.45
CA VAL A 478 7.95 -0.91 -2.52
C VAL A 478 7.41 -0.36 -3.84
N GLY A 479 8.32 0.11 -4.70
CA GLY A 479 7.99 0.42 -6.09
C GLY A 479 8.15 -0.80 -7.00
N SER A 480 8.20 -0.57 -8.32
CA SER A 480 8.53 -1.62 -9.28
C SER A 480 9.87 -2.29 -8.95
N VAL A 481 10.03 -3.56 -9.35
CA VAL A 481 11.26 -4.35 -9.11
C VAL A 481 12.51 -3.57 -9.52
N THR A 482 12.48 -2.97 -10.70
CA THR A 482 13.59 -2.19 -11.24
C THR A 482 13.85 -0.92 -10.43
N GLY A 483 12.80 -0.24 -9.99
CA GLY A 483 12.89 0.96 -9.13
C GLY A 483 13.44 0.63 -7.74
N MET A 484 12.97 -0.48 -7.14
CA MET A 484 13.44 -1.00 -5.87
C MET A 484 14.93 -1.38 -5.93
N TYR A 485 15.33 -2.15 -6.94
CA TYR A 485 16.72 -2.55 -7.15
C TYR A 485 17.64 -1.33 -7.31
N ARG A 486 17.22 -0.33 -8.09
CA ARG A 486 17.95 0.93 -8.24
C ARG A 486 18.11 1.67 -6.91
N LYS A 487 17.03 1.79 -6.11
CA LYS A 487 17.05 2.44 -4.79
C LYS A 487 17.96 1.70 -3.80
N LEU A 488 17.98 0.36 -3.83
CA LEU A 488 18.79 -0.46 -2.93
C LEU A 488 20.29 -0.44 -3.26
N LEU A 489 20.67 -0.45 -4.55
CA LEU A 489 22.07 -0.45 -4.97
C LEU A 489 22.74 0.92 -4.96
N PHE A 490 22.04 1.94 -5.46
CA PHE A 490 22.64 3.26 -5.70
C PHE A 490 22.26 4.30 -4.64
N GLY A 491 21.45 3.91 -3.66
CA GLY A 491 20.83 4.82 -2.70
C GLY A 491 19.81 5.74 -3.36
N ALA A 492 19.00 6.41 -2.55
CA ALA A 492 18.23 7.55 -3.02
C ALA A 492 19.20 8.70 -3.32
N ARG A 493 19.80 8.76 -4.51
CA ARG A 493 20.30 10.03 -5.01
C ARG A 493 19.07 10.94 -5.07
N LYS A 494 19.02 11.96 -4.21
CA LYS A 494 18.11 13.09 -4.44
C LYS A 494 18.37 13.51 -5.87
N CYS A 495 17.37 13.40 -6.73
CA CYS A 495 17.39 14.19 -7.95
C CYS A 495 17.40 15.63 -7.44
N ASP A 496 18.57 16.27 -7.46
CA ASP A 496 18.65 17.70 -7.24
C ASP A 496 17.68 18.33 -8.23
N ALA A 497 16.64 18.98 -7.70
CA ALA A 497 15.85 19.91 -8.50
C ALA A 497 16.86 20.91 -9.09
N PRO A 498 16.81 21.18 -10.40
CA PRO A 498 17.81 22.05 -11.02
C PRO A 498 17.76 23.41 -10.34
N LYS A 499 18.89 23.79 -9.72
CA LYS A 499 19.14 25.19 -9.39
C LYS A 499 19.20 25.95 -10.71
N VAL A 500 18.34 26.94 -10.82
CA VAL A 500 18.26 27.83 -11.98
C VAL A 500 19.47 28.77 -11.96
N ASN A 501 20.10 28.87 -13.13
CA ASN A 501 21.20 29.74 -13.62
C ASN A 501 22.61 29.38 -13.10
N ASP A 502 23.64 29.19 -13.94
CA ASP A 502 24.03 30.00 -15.09
C ASP A 502 24.23 29.23 -16.42
N GLY A 503 24.11 29.99 -17.53
CA GLY A 503 24.12 29.50 -18.89
C GLY A 503 25.39 28.75 -19.31
N THR A 504 25.21 27.50 -19.71
CA THR A 504 26.00 26.83 -20.75
C THR A 504 25.19 25.62 -21.24
N SER A 505 25.10 25.44 -22.56
CA SER A 505 24.14 24.57 -23.22
C SER A 505 24.22 23.10 -22.79
N LEU A 506 23.16 22.58 -22.15
CA LEU A 506 22.99 21.20 -21.70
C LEU A 506 22.39 20.25 -22.76
N ALA A 507 22.30 20.67 -24.02
CA ALA A 507 21.73 19.84 -25.10
C ALA A 507 22.68 18.73 -25.61
N GLY A 508 24.00 18.86 -25.43
CA GLY A 508 24.99 17.89 -25.92
C GLY A 508 25.24 16.69 -24.99
N ALA A 509 25.08 16.85 -23.67
CA ALA A 509 25.40 15.80 -22.70
C ALA A 509 24.27 14.75 -22.54
N ALA A 510 23.01 15.16 -22.72
CA ALA A 510 21.87 14.26 -22.65
C ALA A 510 21.77 13.33 -23.88
N SER A 511 22.14 13.83 -25.08
CA SER A 511 22.18 13.00 -26.28
C SER A 511 23.29 11.95 -26.21
N ALA A 512 24.50 12.33 -25.75
CA ALA A 512 25.63 11.41 -25.58
C ALA A 512 25.37 10.32 -24.52
N ALA A 513 24.74 10.66 -23.38
CA ALA A 513 24.40 9.68 -22.35
C ALA A 513 23.26 8.74 -22.77
N SER A 514 22.26 9.25 -23.51
CA SER A 514 21.19 8.40 -24.08
C SER A 514 21.72 7.48 -25.18
N ALA A 515 22.65 7.97 -26.01
CA ALA A 515 23.29 7.20 -27.07
C ALA A 515 24.25 6.13 -26.51
N LEU A 516 25.03 6.44 -25.47
CA LEU A 516 25.83 5.42 -24.78
C LEU A 516 24.96 4.36 -24.11
N SER A 517 23.86 4.77 -23.47
CA SER A 517 22.93 3.84 -22.82
C SER A 517 22.19 2.95 -23.81
N SER A 518 21.76 3.48 -24.97
CA SER A 518 21.10 2.68 -26.01
C SER A 518 22.08 1.75 -26.72
N THR A 519 23.32 2.19 -26.93
CA THR A 519 24.37 1.38 -27.58
C THR A 519 24.86 0.26 -26.67
N LEU A 520 25.08 0.52 -25.36
CA LEU A 520 25.43 -0.53 -24.39
C LEU A 520 24.27 -1.51 -24.16
N SER A 521 23.02 -1.04 -24.07
CA SER A 521 21.86 -1.92 -23.85
C SER A 521 21.55 -2.77 -25.09
N GLY A 522 21.71 -2.21 -26.30
CA GLY A 522 21.58 -2.93 -27.55
C GLY A 522 22.69 -3.97 -27.77
N ALA A 523 23.95 -3.61 -27.50
CA ALA A 523 25.09 -4.52 -27.63
C ALA A 523 25.02 -5.69 -26.63
N LEU A 524 24.73 -5.42 -25.35
CA LEU A 524 24.56 -6.46 -24.33
C LEU A 524 23.33 -7.33 -24.59
N SER A 525 22.19 -6.75 -25.00
CA SER A 525 20.97 -7.52 -25.26
C SER A 525 21.13 -8.41 -26.50
N THR A 526 21.82 -7.94 -27.54
CA THR A 526 22.05 -8.75 -28.74
C THR A 526 23.06 -9.84 -28.43
N GLN A 527 24.18 -9.53 -27.77
CA GLN A 527 25.23 -10.50 -27.47
C GLN A 527 24.77 -11.58 -26.47
N LEU A 528 23.97 -11.23 -25.46
CA LEU A 528 23.35 -12.22 -24.55
C LEU A 528 22.26 -13.03 -25.25
N SER A 529 21.44 -12.42 -26.11
CA SER A 529 20.37 -13.14 -26.82
C SER A 529 20.93 -14.16 -27.81
N THR A 530 22.00 -13.82 -28.54
CA THR A 530 22.66 -14.76 -29.48
C THR A 530 23.39 -15.88 -28.74
N GLN A 531 24.07 -15.59 -27.62
CA GLN A 531 24.75 -16.61 -26.83
C GLN A 531 23.79 -17.52 -26.05
N LEU A 532 22.71 -16.99 -25.48
CA LEU A 532 21.69 -17.79 -24.80
C LEU A 532 20.85 -18.61 -25.78
N SER A 533 20.45 -18.04 -26.92
CA SER A 533 19.69 -18.78 -27.94
C SER A 533 20.52 -19.90 -28.58
N GLY A 534 21.81 -19.66 -28.83
CA GLY A 534 22.73 -20.69 -29.33
C GLY A 534 22.97 -21.80 -28.31
N ALA A 535 23.25 -21.46 -27.05
CA ALA A 535 23.50 -22.46 -26.00
C ALA A 535 22.24 -23.28 -25.66
N LEU A 536 21.08 -22.63 -25.51
CA LEU A 536 19.81 -23.32 -25.21
C LEU A 536 19.33 -24.16 -26.38
N SER A 537 19.42 -23.68 -27.63
CA SER A 537 19.00 -24.46 -28.80
C SER A 537 19.85 -25.71 -29.00
N THR A 538 21.16 -25.61 -28.77
CA THR A 538 22.09 -26.75 -28.92
C THR A 538 21.90 -27.78 -27.80
N GLN A 539 21.69 -27.31 -26.57
CA GLN A 539 21.50 -28.18 -25.41
C GLN A 539 20.12 -28.87 -25.41
N LEU A 540 19.06 -28.16 -25.82
CA LEU A 540 17.71 -28.74 -25.95
C LEU A 540 17.63 -29.73 -27.12
N SER A 541 18.28 -29.43 -28.25
CA SER A 541 18.31 -30.32 -29.42
C SER A 541 19.13 -31.59 -29.14
N ALA A 542 20.23 -31.48 -28.40
CA ALA A 542 21.02 -32.62 -27.96
C ALA A 542 20.26 -33.51 -26.96
N GLN A 543 19.54 -32.91 -26.01
CA GLN A 543 18.70 -33.66 -25.05
C GLN A 543 17.51 -34.35 -25.72
N LEU A 544 16.80 -33.67 -26.64
CA LEU A 544 15.70 -34.29 -27.38
C LEU A 544 16.18 -35.41 -28.30
N SER A 545 17.32 -35.23 -28.98
CA SER A 545 17.89 -36.26 -29.87
C SER A 545 18.36 -37.48 -29.09
N ALA A 546 18.93 -37.28 -27.88
CA ALA A 546 19.32 -38.38 -26.99
C ALA A 546 18.10 -39.13 -26.42
N GLN A 547 17.02 -38.43 -26.04
CA GLN A 547 15.78 -39.06 -25.58
C GLN A 547 15.06 -39.84 -26.70
N LEU A 548 15.01 -39.29 -27.92
CA LEU A 548 14.41 -39.97 -29.07
C LEU A 548 15.23 -41.19 -29.51
N SER A 549 16.57 -41.11 -29.45
CA SER A 549 17.44 -42.25 -29.74
C SER A 549 17.31 -43.36 -28.68
N ALA A 550 17.15 -43.01 -27.41
CA ALA A 550 16.90 -43.97 -26.34
C ALA A 550 15.53 -44.67 -26.47
N GLN A 551 14.50 -43.95 -26.91
CA GLN A 551 13.17 -44.53 -27.18
C GLN A 551 13.14 -45.41 -28.45
N ALA A 552 13.89 -45.05 -29.49
CA ALA A 552 13.99 -45.85 -30.71
C ALA A 552 14.80 -47.16 -30.48
N SER A 553 15.78 -47.13 -29.57
CA SER A 553 16.64 -48.30 -29.27
C SER A 553 15.98 -49.32 -28.34
N GLY A 554 14.93 -48.93 -27.59
CA GLY A 554 14.21 -49.83 -26.68
C GLY A 554 13.08 -50.65 -27.33
N GLY A 555 12.80 -50.42 -28.62
CA GLY A 555 11.64 -51.01 -29.32
C GLY A 555 11.93 -52.19 -30.25
N LEU A 556 13.20 -52.59 -30.44
CA LEU A 556 13.58 -53.64 -31.38
C LEU A 556 14.62 -54.57 -30.76
N GLY A 557 14.16 -55.49 -29.92
CA GLY A 557 14.98 -56.58 -29.39
C GLY A 557 14.12 -57.67 -28.78
N GLU A 558 14.30 -58.90 -29.28
CA GLU A 558 13.83 -60.16 -28.70
C GLU A 558 12.40 -60.63 -29.02
N ARG A 559 12.22 -61.09 -30.27
CA ARG A 559 11.44 -62.30 -30.53
C ARG A 559 12.21 -63.53 -30.01
N LYS A 560 11.64 -64.28 -29.07
CA LYS A 560 11.80 -65.74 -28.96
C LYS A 560 10.50 -66.38 -28.45
N ALA A 561 9.84 -67.15 -29.31
CA ALA A 561 8.94 -68.25 -28.94
C ALA A 561 9.80 -69.52 -28.67
N PRO A 562 9.27 -70.69 -28.23
CA PRO A 562 7.86 -71.07 -27.99
C PRO A 562 7.60 -71.93 -26.71
N ARG A 563 6.32 -72.09 -26.28
CA ARG A 563 5.66 -73.40 -26.06
C ARG A 563 4.21 -73.27 -25.53
N ALA A 564 3.43 -74.28 -25.91
CA ALA A 564 1.97 -74.38 -25.87
C ALA A 564 1.38 -74.90 -24.53
N LYS A 565 0.13 -74.52 -24.23
CA LYS A 565 -1.08 -75.38 -24.04
C LYS A 565 -2.16 -74.67 -23.21
N GLY A 566 -3.43 -74.91 -23.58
CA GLY A 566 -4.64 -74.63 -22.77
C GLY A 566 -5.53 -73.53 -23.35
N ALA A 567 -6.45 -73.83 -24.28
CA ALA A 567 -7.83 -74.29 -24.06
C ALA A 567 -8.82 -73.16 -23.74
N ALA A 568 -9.62 -72.73 -24.73
CA ALA A 568 -11.02 -72.33 -24.55
C ALA A 568 -11.74 -72.26 -25.92
N LYS A 569 -12.96 -72.82 -25.94
CA LYS A 569 -13.91 -73.02 -27.05
C LYS A 569 -14.94 -71.88 -27.11
N GLY A 570 -15.51 -71.64 -28.31
CA GLY A 570 -16.83 -71.02 -28.53
C GLY A 570 -16.77 -69.66 -29.25
N ALA A 571 -16.97 -69.56 -30.57
CA ALA A 571 -18.24 -69.43 -31.32
C ALA A 571 -18.98 -68.09 -31.02
N ALA A 572 -19.45 -67.25 -31.96
CA ALA A 572 -19.80 -67.37 -33.39
C ALA A 572 -19.73 -65.97 -34.07
N LYS A 573 -19.11 -65.85 -35.26
CA LYS A 573 -19.69 -65.55 -36.59
C LYS A 573 -20.94 -64.65 -36.66
N GLY A 574 -20.81 -63.55 -37.43
CA GLY A 574 -21.93 -62.86 -38.08
C GLY A 574 -21.62 -61.45 -38.60
N ALA A 575 -21.08 -61.34 -39.81
CA ALA A 575 -21.14 -60.14 -40.67
C ALA A 575 -21.89 -60.55 -41.96
N PRO A 576 -22.50 -59.63 -42.74
CA PRO A 576 -21.71 -58.85 -43.69
C PRO A 576 -22.20 -57.42 -44.04
N GLN A 577 -21.21 -56.63 -44.50
CA GLN A 577 -21.18 -55.52 -45.50
C GLN A 577 -22.48 -54.86 -46.01
N THR A 578 -22.47 -53.51 -46.11
CA THR A 578 -22.26 -52.74 -47.38
C THR A 578 -22.05 -51.24 -47.11
N LYS A 579 -21.22 -50.59 -47.94
CA LYS A 579 -20.96 -49.14 -48.05
C LYS A 579 -21.89 -48.51 -49.09
N ALA A 580 -22.29 -47.24 -48.92
CA ALA A 580 -22.04 -46.11 -49.84
C ALA A 580 -22.97 -44.88 -49.62
N ASP A 581 -22.34 -43.70 -49.69
CA ASP A 581 -22.76 -42.39 -50.24
C ASP A 581 -23.69 -41.38 -49.55
N VAL A 582 -23.05 -40.28 -49.09
CA VAL A 582 -23.20 -38.85 -49.49
C VAL A 582 -24.61 -38.30 -49.81
N LYS A 583 -25.09 -37.33 -49.00
CA LYS A 583 -25.57 -36.01 -49.50
C LYS A 583 -25.77 -34.98 -48.37
N ALA A 584 -25.59 -33.71 -48.73
CA ALA A 584 -25.49 -32.52 -47.89
C ALA A 584 -26.82 -31.80 -47.56
N ALA A 585 -26.71 -30.85 -46.61
CA ALA A 585 -27.55 -29.65 -46.37
C ALA A 585 -28.93 -29.87 -45.68
N PRO A 586 -29.50 -28.88 -44.93
CA PRO A 586 -29.36 -27.44 -45.15
C PRO A 586 -29.16 -26.52 -43.93
N ALA A 587 -28.84 -25.27 -44.31
CA ALA A 587 -28.85 -24.05 -43.53
C ALA A 587 -30.27 -23.61 -43.15
N GLY A 588 -30.38 -22.84 -42.07
CA GLY A 588 -31.55 -22.04 -41.75
C GLY A 588 -31.48 -21.44 -40.35
N LEU A 589 -31.22 -20.14 -40.27
CA LEU A 589 -32.00 -19.13 -39.54
C LEU A 589 -31.13 -17.91 -39.21
N GLY A 590 -31.42 -16.82 -39.91
CA GLY A 590 -31.02 -15.48 -39.50
C GLY A 590 -32.01 -14.91 -38.49
N ALA A 591 -31.55 -13.95 -37.69
CA ALA A 591 -32.17 -12.64 -37.51
C ALA A 591 -31.38 -11.83 -36.47
N THR A 592 -31.27 -10.55 -36.77
CA THR A 592 -30.53 -9.43 -36.16
C THR A 592 -30.87 -9.08 -34.70
N PRO A 593 -29.98 -8.35 -34.00
CA PRO A 593 -30.22 -7.82 -32.66
C PRO A 593 -30.95 -6.47 -32.69
N VAL A 594 -31.89 -6.26 -31.76
CA VAL A 594 -32.51 -4.95 -31.50
C VAL A 594 -31.84 -4.31 -30.30
N LEU A 595 -31.52 -3.04 -30.47
CA LEU A 595 -30.82 -2.13 -29.56
C LEU A 595 -31.74 -0.92 -29.36
N VAL A 596 -32.25 -0.69 -28.16
CA VAL A 596 -32.91 0.56 -27.71
C VAL A 596 -32.72 0.59 -26.18
N ALA A 597 -31.81 1.39 -25.62
CA ALA A 597 -31.81 2.84 -25.40
C ALA A 597 -32.46 3.26 -24.07
N THR A 598 -31.69 4.11 -23.40
CA THR A 598 -31.86 4.91 -22.19
C THR A 598 -33.21 5.64 -22.05
N ALA A 599 -33.68 5.73 -20.80
CA ALA A 599 -34.20 6.95 -20.17
C ALA A 599 -33.86 6.89 -18.68
#